data_AF-A0A9W4KRN4-F1
#
_entry.id   AF-A0A9W4KRN4-F1
#
_cell.length_a   1.000
_cell.length_b   1.000
_cell.length_c   1.000
_cell.angle_alpha   90.00
_cell.angle_beta   90.00
_cell.angle_gamma   90.00
#
_symmetry.space_group_name_H-M   'P 1'
#
loop_
_entity.id
_entity.type
_entity.pdbx_description
1 polymer ?
#
loop_
_entity_poly.entity_id
_entity_poly.type
_entity_poly.pdbx_seq_one_letter_code
_entity_poly.pdbx_strand_id
1 'polypeptide(L)'
;MTRIKESSQGSSPFQRLFHSEEISHKWSELSYCLCADGKLSKKLKENVRRVLAYGNGCSYCQAKGIPLKPEDMKESYAIAFAEVFLLQREKTEEKFFLVLKEAFSDEEISELLAFICFTTAQQYFGALMDL
;
A
#
# COMPACT_ATOMS: atom_id res chain seq x y z
N MET A 1 -12.00 -17.41 7.69
CA MET A 1 -13.43 -17.29 7.30
C MET A 1 -13.71 -15.82 7.48
N THR A 2 -14.19 -15.09 6.48
CA THR A 2 -14.35 -13.64 6.62
C THR A 2 -15.36 -13.30 7.72
N ARG A 3 -15.20 -12.16 8.41
CA ARG A 3 -16.06 -11.77 9.54
C ARG A 3 -17.53 -11.55 9.17
N ILE A 4 -17.78 -11.19 7.91
CA ILE A 4 -19.12 -11.03 7.34
C ILE A 4 -19.29 -11.96 6.15
N LYS A 5 -20.54 -12.20 5.78
CA LYS A 5 -20.87 -12.92 4.54
C LYS A 5 -20.29 -12.17 3.34
N GLU A 6 -19.60 -12.90 2.47
CA GLU A 6 -19.14 -12.37 1.19
C GLU A 6 -20.33 -11.89 0.33
N SER A 7 -20.12 -10.78 -0.37
CA SER A 7 -21.01 -10.31 -1.42
C SER A 7 -21.02 -11.27 -2.61
N SER A 8 -22.13 -11.32 -3.33
CA SER A 8 -22.22 -12.03 -4.62
C SER A 8 -21.51 -11.30 -5.76
N GLN A 9 -21.04 -10.07 -5.52
CA GLN A 9 -20.38 -9.21 -6.50
C GLN A 9 -18.86 -9.17 -6.26
N GLY A 10 -18.08 -9.04 -7.35
CA GLY A 10 -16.62 -8.95 -7.31
C GLY A 10 -15.90 -10.24 -7.73
N SER A 11 -14.74 -10.10 -8.39
CA SER A 11 -13.99 -11.24 -8.95
C SER A 11 -12.91 -11.80 -8.04
N SER A 12 -12.45 -11.01 -7.05
CA SER A 12 -11.46 -11.43 -6.05
C SER A 12 -12.07 -11.56 -4.65
N PRO A 13 -11.47 -12.36 -3.75
CA PRO A 13 -11.89 -12.42 -2.35
C PRO A 13 -11.95 -11.04 -1.68
N PHE A 14 -11.01 -10.16 -1.98
CA PHE A 14 -11.00 -8.80 -1.46
C PHE A 14 -12.17 -7.95 -1.98
N GLN A 15 -12.51 -8.05 -3.26
CA GLN A 15 -13.66 -7.32 -3.82
C GLN A 15 -15.00 -7.84 -3.28
N ARG A 16 -15.10 -9.13 -2.98
CA ARG A 16 -16.31 -9.71 -2.36
C ARG A 16 -16.55 -9.27 -0.91
N LEU A 17 -15.60 -8.55 -0.29
CA LEU A 17 -15.82 -7.89 0.99
C LEU A 17 -16.76 -6.67 0.86
N PHE A 18 -16.89 -6.09 -0.33
CA PHE A 18 -17.72 -4.92 -0.57
C PHE A 18 -19.15 -5.32 -0.94
N HIS A 19 -20.11 -4.87 -0.13
CA HIS A 19 -21.55 -5.01 -0.44
C HIS A 19 -22.10 -3.86 -1.30
N SER A 20 -21.37 -2.74 -1.39
CA SER A 20 -21.66 -1.63 -2.30
C SER A 20 -20.80 -1.73 -3.55
N GLU A 21 -21.45 -1.88 -4.70
CA GLU A 21 -20.78 -1.96 -6.01
C GLU A 21 -20.04 -0.65 -6.34
N GLU A 22 -20.64 0.51 -6.06
CA GLU A 22 -20.04 1.81 -6.31
C GLU A 22 -18.74 2.01 -5.50
N ILE A 23 -18.76 1.63 -4.21
CA ILE A 23 -17.56 1.70 -3.36
C ILE A 23 -16.49 0.75 -3.91
N SER A 24 -16.87 -0.50 -4.22
CA SER A 24 -15.95 -1.52 -4.77
C SER A 24 -15.27 -1.04 -6.06
N HIS A 25 -16.03 -0.41 -6.95
CA HIS A 25 -15.53 0.12 -8.21
C HIS A 25 -14.51 1.24 -7.99
N LYS A 26 -14.91 2.33 -7.31
CA LYS A 26 -14.04 3.49 -7.05
C LYS A 26 -12.78 3.10 -6.28
N TRP A 27 -12.92 2.17 -5.34
CA TRP A 27 -11.78 1.63 -4.58
C TRP A 27 -10.82 0.86 -5.47
N SER A 28 -11.34 0.02 -6.37
CA SER A 28 -10.53 -0.74 -7.34
C SER A 28 -9.85 0.17 -8.36
N GLU A 29 -10.53 1.21 -8.84
CA GLU A 29 -9.96 2.20 -9.77
C GLU A 29 -8.78 2.95 -9.14
N LEU A 30 -8.94 3.43 -7.90
CA LEU A 30 -7.85 4.10 -7.19
C LEU A 30 -6.69 3.15 -6.92
N SER A 31 -6.99 1.89 -6.54
CA SER A 31 -5.97 0.86 -6.36
C SER A 31 -5.17 0.61 -7.64
N TYR A 32 -5.86 0.49 -8.78
CA TYR A 32 -5.22 0.30 -10.08
C TYR A 32 -4.36 1.50 -10.49
N CYS A 33 -4.90 2.71 -10.37
CA CYS A 33 -4.19 3.95 -10.67
C CYS A 33 -2.90 4.08 -9.85
N LEU A 34 -2.99 3.82 -8.54
CA LEU A 34 -1.85 3.90 -7.63
C LEU A 34 -0.83 2.78 -7.89
N CYS A 35 -1.24 1.57 -8.25
CA CYS A 35 -0.31 0.45 -8.48
C CYS A 35 0.36 0.44 -9.87
N ALA A 36 -0.17 1.21 -10.84
CA ALA A 36 0.43 1.34 -12.17
C ALA A 36 1.72 2.16 -12.15
N ASP A 37 2.48 2.14 -13.25
CA ASP A 37 3.58 3.08 -13.44
C ASP A 37 3.05 4.52 -13.48
N GLY A 38 3.79 5.42 -12.82
CA GLY A 38 3.49 6.85 -12.74
C GLY A 38 4.78 7.64 -12.59
N LYS A 39 4.82 8.55 -11.61
CA LYS A 39 6.09 9.16 -11.19
C LYS A 39 7.00 8.15 -10.51
N LEU A 40 6.41 7.12 -9.92
CA LEU A 40 7.11 5.97 -9.36
C LEU A 40 6.84 4.73 -10.21
N SER A 41 7.86 3.86 -10.33
CA SER A 41 7.69 2.59 -11.04
C SER A 41 6.79 1.64 -10.25
N LYS A 42 6.01 0.84 -10.98
CA LYS A 42 5.19 -0.25 -10.41
C LYS A 42 6.02 -1.20 -9.55
N LYS A 43 7.28 -1.44 -9.95
CA LYS A 43 8.22 -2.29 -9.24
C LYS A 43 8.52 -1.76 -7.83
N LEU A 44 8.89 -0.49 -7.73
CA LEU A 44 9.15 0.17 -6.45
C LEU A 44 7.91 0.13 -5.56
N LYS A 45 6.75 0.47 -6.11
CA LYS A 45 5.48 0.45 -5.38
C LYS A 45 5.12 -0.94 -4.87
N GLU A 46 5.32 -1.98 -5.67
CA GLU A 46 5.07 -3.36 -5.24
C GLU A 46 5.98 -3.76 -4.08
N ASN A 47 7.24 -3.30 -4.04
CA ASN A 47 8.11 -3.60 -2.91
C ASN A 47 7.68 -2.86 -1.63
N VAL A 48 7.29 -1.58 -1.76
CA VAL A 48 6.66 -0.81 -0.66
C VAL A 48 5.38 -1.49 -0.16
N ARG A 49 4.52 -2.00 -1.06
CA ARG A 49 3.29 -2.73 -0.68
C ARG A 49 3.60 -3.94 0.19
N ARG A 50 4.66 -4.68 -0.13
CA ARG A 50 5.08 -5.87 0.62
C ARG A 50 5.53 -5.50 2.02
N VAL A 51 6.37 -4.47 2.16
CA VAL A 51 6.79 -3.93 3.47
C VAL A 51 5.58 -3.57 4.32
N LEU A 52 4.64 -2.81 3.75
CA LEU A 52 3.41 -2.42 4.43
C LEU A 52 2.55 -3.63 4.85
N ALA A 53 2.46 -4.68 4.01
CA ALA A 53 1.62 -5.85 4.30
C ALA A 53 2.08 -6.57 5.59
N TYR A 54 3.39 -6.65 5.81
CA TYR A 54 3.96 -7.21 7.03
C TYR A 54 3.69 -6.30 8.24
N GLY A 55 3.99 -5.00 8.13
CA GLY A 55 3.80 -4.07 9.25
C GLY A 55 2.34 -3.79 9.60
N ASN A 56 1.40 -3.92 8.66
CA ASN A 56 -0.03 -3.73 8.88
C ASN A 56 -0.77 -5.04 9.24
N GLY A 57 -0.11 -6.19 9.20
CA GLY A 57 -0.67 -7.46 9.69
C GLY A 57 -1.75 -8.09 8.81
N CYS A 58 -1.78 -7.81 7.51
CA CYS A 58 -2.79 -8.35 6.60
C CYS A 58 -2.33 -9.66 5.95
N SER A 59 -2.79 -10.80 6.47
CA SER A 59 -2.41 -12.15 6.02
C SER A 59 -2.63 -12.37 4.52
N TYR A 60 -3.80 -11.99 3.99
CA TYR A 60 -4.08 -12.05 2.56
C TYR A 60 -3.08 -11.24 1.70
N CYS A 61 -2.67 -10.07 2.17
CA CYS A 61 -1.70 -9.23 1.45
C CYS A 61 -0.27 -9.74 1.56
N GLN A 62 0.10 -10.36 2.69
CA GLN A 62 1.41 -10.99 2.89
C GLN A 62 1.57 -12.20 1.97
N ALA A 63 0.51 -12.98 1.76
CA ALA A 63 0.51 -14.14 0.86
C ALA A 63 0.85 -13.78 -0.60
N LYS A 64 0.72 -12.50 -1.00
CA LYS A 64 1.08 -12.02 -2.35
C LYS A 64 2.59 -11.86 -2.57
N GLY A 65 3.40 -11.89 -1.51
CA GLY A 65 4.86 -11.87 -1.63
C GLY A 65 5.57 -11.16 -0.48
N ILE A 66 6.87 -11.44 -0.36
CA ILE A 66 7.78 -10.89 0.65
C ILE A 66 8.58 -9.70 0.11
N PRO A 67 8.96 -8.71 0.93
CA PRO A 67 9.86 -7.64 0.53
C PRO A 67 11.13 -8.19 -0.11
N LEU A 68 11.53 -7.60 -1.23
CA LEU A 68 12.75 -7.96 -1.94
C LEU A 68 13.85 -6.96 -1.61
N LYS A 69 15.10 -7.38 -1.82
CA LYS A 69 16.24 -6.46 -1.75
C LYS A 69 16.05 -5.34 -2.79
N PRO A 70 16.20 -4.06 -2.41
CA PRO A 70 16.11 -2.96 -3.35
C PRO A 70 17.21 -3.06 -4.41
N GLU A 71 16.86 -2.75 -5.65
CA GLU A 71 17.81 -2.76 -6.77
C GLU A 71 18.47 -1.40 -7.01
N ASP A 72 17.82 -0.32 -6.60
CA ASP A 72 18.32 1.04 -6.74
C ASP A 72 18.11 1.88 -5.47
N MET A 73 18.71 3.08 -5.48
CA MET A 73 18.67 4.02 -4.36
C MET A 73 17.24 4.49 -4.06
N LYS A 74 16.41 4.76 -5.07
CA LYS A 74 15.03 5.23 -4.88
C LYS A 74 14.20 4.15 -4.21
N GLU A 75 14.29 2.91 -4.70
CA GLU A 75 13.61 1.77 -4.09
C GLU A 75 14.02 1.58 -2.63
N SER A 76 15.32 1.68 -2.33
CA SER A 76 15.83 1.61 -0.96
C SER A 76 15.26 2.71 -0.06
N TYR A 77 15.19 3.95 -0.53
CA TYR A 77 14.66 5.09 0.24
C TYR A 77 13.16 4.95 0.47
N ALA A 78 12.40 4.53 -0.55
CA ALA A 78 10.96 4.31 -0.43
C ALA A 78 10.61 3.20 0.57
N ILE A 79 11.36 2.09 0.56
CA ILE A 79 11.21 1.01 1.54
C ILE A 79 11.53 1.49 2.95
N ALA A 80 12.67 2.16 3.14
CA ALA A 80 13.06 2.69 4.44
C ALA A 80 12.03 3.69 4.99
N PHE A 81 11.49 4.56 4.13
CA PHE A 81 10.43 5.48 4.51
C PHE A 81 9.15 4.74 4.90
N ALA A 82 8.77 3.68 4.18
CA ALA A 82 7.62 2.85 4.53
C ALA A 82 7.80 2.15 5.89
N GLU A 83 9.01 1.69 6.22
CA GLU A 83 9.35 1.14 7.55
C GLU A 83 9.23 2.19 8.66
N VAL A 84 9.76 3.39 8.44
CA VAL A 84 9.61 4.52 9.37
C VAL A 84 8.13 4.86 9.57
N PHE A 85 7.35 4.93 8.49
CA PHE A 85 5.91 5.16 8.55
C PHE A 85 5.20 4.07 9.34
N LEU A 86 5.56 2.79 9.19
CA LEU A 86 4.97 1.71 9.98
C LEU A 86 5.19 1.89 11.49
N LEU A 87 6.34 2.45 11.88
CA LEU A 87 6.72 2.70 13.27
C LEU A 87 6.13 3.98 13.86
N GLN A 88 6.06 5.07 13.07
CA GLN A 88 5.72 6.41 13.56
C GLN A 88 4.37 6.94 13.05
N ARG A 89 3.84 6.40 11.96
CA ARG A 89 2.57 6.80 11.32
C ARG A 89 2.54 8.31 11.06
N GLU A 90 1.52 9.02 11.57
CA GLU A 90 1.36 10.46 11.43
C GLU A 90 2.43 11.27 12.18
N LYS A 91 3.19 10.64 13.07
CA LYS A 91 4.29 11.27 13.83
C LYS A 91 5.64 11.19 13.12
N THR A 92 5.64 10.83 11.83
CA THR A 92 6.86 10.76 11.03
C THR A 92 7.55 12.13 11.04
N GLU A 93 8.76 12.18 11.61
CA GLU A 93 9.52 13.42 11.78
C GLU A 93 9.97 14.03 10.43
N GLU A 94 10.03 15.36 10.35
CA GLU A 94 10.46 16.10 9.14
C GLU A 94 11.82 15.64 8.60
N LYS A 95 12.74 15.22 9.48
CA LYS A 95 14.06 14.71 9.06
C LYS A 95 13.96 13.54 8.07
N PHE A 96 12.94 12.69 8.17
CA PHE A 96 12.74 11.58 7.24
C PHE A 96 12.23 12.07 5.87
N PHE A 97 11.46 13.16 5.84
CA PHE A 97 11.08 13.83 4.60
C PHE A 97 12.28 14.51 3.94
N LEU A 98 13.17 15.12 4.74
CA LEU A 98 14.41 15.72 4.22
C LEU A 98 15.29 14.67 3.53
N VAL A 99 15.47 13.48 4.14
CA VAL A 99 16.19 12.36 3.52
C VAL A 99 15.48 11.90 2.24
N LEU A 100 14.15 11.79 2.25
CA LEU A 100 13.40 11.39 1.05
C LEU A 100 13.61 12.38 -0.11
N LYS A 101 13.67 13.69 0.19
CA LYS A 101 13.94 14.75 -0.80
C LYS A 101 15.34 14.72 -1.40
N GLU A 102 16.29 13.99 -0.83
CA GLU A 102 17.62 13.79 -1.44
C GLU A 102 17.53 12.91 -2.71
N ALA A 103 16.51 12.06 -2.81
CA ALA A 103 16.34 11.11 -3.91
C ALA A 103 15.07 11.35 -4.75
N PHE A 104 14.04 12.00 -4.19
CA PHE A 104 12.73 12.16 -4.81
C PHE A 104 12.33 13.62 -5.00
N SER A 105 11.60 13.88 -6.09
CA SER A 105 10.88 15.14 -6.32
C SER A 105 9.58 15.21 -5.50
N ASP A 106 9.02 16.42 -5.34
CA ASP A 106 7.75 16.61 -4.63
C ASP A 106 6.58 15.83 -5.27
N GLU A 107 6.57 15.69 -6.60
CA GLU A 107 5.56 14.88 -7.30
C GLU A 107 5.67 13.39 -6.94
N GLU A 108 6.90 12.86 -6.90
CA GLU A 108 7.16 11.48 -6.50
C GLU A 108 6.86 11.23 -5.02
N ILE A 109 7.20 12.18 -4.15
CA ILE A 109 6.88 12.12 -2.72
C ILE A 109 5.36 12.09 -2.52
N SER A 110 4.64 12.98 -3.21
CA SER A 110 3.17 13.01 -3.16
C SER A 110 2.56 11.67 -3.60
N GLU A 111 3.06 11.10 -4.70
CA GLU A 111 2.61 9.79 -5.19
C GLU A 111 2.96 8.65 -4.21
N LEU A 112 4.16 8.67 -3.61
CA LEU A 112 4.59 7.68 -2.62
C LEU A 112 3.69 7.69 -1.39
N LEU A 113 3.39 8.89 -0.85
CA LEU A 113 2.55 9.03 0.33
C LEU A 113 1.10 8.62 0.06
N ALA A 114 0.55 9.02 -1.09
CA ALA A 114 -0.78 8.57 -1.52
C ALA A 114 -0.83 7.03 -1.62
N PHE A 115 0.20 6.42 -2.21
CA PHE A 115 0.33 4.97 -2.30
C PHE A 115 0.42 4.29 -0.92
N ILE A 116 1.27 4.80 -0.02
CA ILE A 116 1.46 4.26 1.33
C ILE A 116 0.15 4.33 2.13
N CYS A 117 -0.51 5.48 2.14
CA CYS A 117 -1.74 5.70 2.88
C CYS A 117 -2.88 4.81 2.36
N PHE A 118 -3.09 4.78 1.05
CA PHE A 118 -4.16 3.97 0.48
C PHE A 118 -3.89 2.47 0.60
N THR A 119 -2.64 2.03 0.43
CA THR A 119 -2.24 0.63 0.66
C THR A 119 -2.45 0.22 2.11
N THR A 120 -2.17 1.11 3.07
CA THR A 120 -2.46 0.88 4.49
C THR A 120 -3.95 0.73 4.74
N ALA A 121 -4.78 1.61 4.16
CA ALA A 121 -6.25 1.49 4.23
C ALA A 121 -6.75 0.15 3.66
N GLN A 122 -6.21 -0.28 2.50
CA GLN A 122 -6.53 -1.57 1.88
C GLN A 122 -6.19 -2.75 2.80
N GLN A 123 -4.98 -2.74 3.36
CA GLN A 123 -4.49 -3.83 4.20
C GLN A 123 -5.26 -3.91 5.53
N TYR A 124 -5.57 -2.77 6.14
CA TYR A 124 -6.43 -2.72 7.32
C TYR A 124 -7.84 -3.19 7.00
N PHE A 125 -8.42 -2.81 5.87
CA PHE A 125 -9.75 -3.31 5.49
C PHE A 125 -9.77 -4.84 5.37
N GLY A 126 -8.78 -5.43 4.68
CA GLY A 126 -8.65 -6.88 4.57
C GLY A 126 -8.44 -7.56 5.94
N ALA A 127 -7.53 -7.04 6.76
CA ALA A 127 -7.25 -7.58 8.09
C ALA A 127 -8.46 -7.49 9.04
N LEU A 128 -9.15 -6.35 9.04
CA LEU A 128 -10.36 -6.15 9.83
C LEU A 128 -11.46 -7.13 9.42
N MET A 129 -11.55 -7.48 8.13
CA MET A 129 -12.51 -8.44 7.62
C MET A 129 -12.09 -9.92 7.78
N ASP A 130 -10.92 -10.17 8.36
CA ASP A 130 -10.33 -11.51 8.52
C ASP A 130 -10.22 -12.27 7.18
N LEU A 131 -9.75 -11.55 6.16
CA LEU A 131 -9.41 -12.11 4.84
C LEU A 131 -7.96 -12.61 4.81
#